data_AF-A0AAN9XLX7-F1
#
_entry.id   AF-A0AAN9XLX7-F1
#
_cell.length_a   1.000
_cell.length_b   1.000
_cell.length_c   1.000
_cell.angle_alpha   90.00
_cell.angle_beta   90.00
_cell.angle_gamma   90.00
#
_symmetry.space_group_name_H-M   'P 1'
#
loop_
_entity.id
_entity.type
_entity.pdbx_description
1 polymer ?
#
loop_
_entity_poly.entity_id
_entity_poly.type
_entity_poly.pdbx_seq_one_letter_code
_entity_poly.pdbx_strand_id
1 'polypeptide(L)'
;MIKIINKGIGLSFGVGAQTQISWEKQRRTMMRHKEEKEAKKEGFRKYLETSGAVDALTKVLVSLYEQNDKPSSALEFIQQKLSCPSISDYEKLQAQLSDLQIKYNELLAAHHKTCREFEEMKSSHALSTASTKEKTDCESPNDGL
;
A
#
# COMPACT_ATOMS: atom_id res chain seq x y z
N MET A 1 9.76 -70.80 -51.34
CA MET A 1 9.47 -70.24 -52.68
C MET A 1 7.97 -70.11 -52.83
N ILE A 2 7.42 -68.91 -52.73
CA ILE A 2 5.98 -68.67 -52.98
C ILE A 2 5.89 -67.58 -54.04
N LYS A 3 5.36 -67.96 -55.21
CA LYS A 3 5.13 -67.10 -56.37
C LYS A 3 3.95 -66.17 -56.08
N ILE A 4 4.17 -64.86 -56.06
CA ILE A 4 3.10 -63.85 -56.07
C ILE A 4 2.83 -63.48 -57.52
N ILE A 5 1.66 -63.90 -58.02
CA ILE A 5 1.17 -63.61 -59.37
C ILE A 5 0.58 -62.20 -59.35
N ASN A 6 1.21 -61.31 -60.11
CA ASN A 6 0.74 -59.96 -60.42
C ASN A 6 -0.46 -60.06 -61.39
N LYS A 7 -1.66 -59.63 -60.95
CA LYS A 7 -2.79 -59.42 -61.84
C LYS A 7 -3.80 -58.44 -61.21
N GLY A 8 -3.98 -57.29 -61.85
CA GLY A 8 -5.14 -56.42 -61.61
C GLY A 8 -4.78 -54.96 -61.40
N ILE A 9 -4.61 -54.23 -62.49
CA ILE A 9 -4.74 -52.77 -62.52
C ILE A 9 -6.20 -52.47 -62.21
N GLY A 10 -6.47 -52.01 -60.98
CA GLY A 10 -7.78 -51.54 -60.55
C GLY A 10 -7.64 -50.12 -60.00
N LEU A 11 -8.19 -49.16 -60.73
CA LEU A 11 -8.35 -47.77 -60.32
C LEU A 11 -9.00 -47.68 -58.92
N SER A 12 -8.25 -47.22 -57.93
CA SER A 12 -8.80 -46.74 -56.65
C SER A 12 -8.03 -45.51 -56.17
N PHE A 13 -7.93 -44.49 -57.02
CA PHE A 13 -7.44 -43.15 -56.66
C PHE A 13 -8.65 -42.29 -56.30
N GLY A 14 -9.01 -42.18 -55.02
CA GLY A 14 -10.07 -41.25 -54.60
C GLY A 14 -10.44 -41.29 -53.12
N VAL A 15 -10.45 -42.47 -52.50
CA VAL A 15 -10.98 -42.61 -51.12
C VAL A 15 -9.96 -42.22 -50.05
N GLY A 16 -8.67 -42.57 -50.24
CA GLY A 16 -7.61 -42.28 -49.27
C GLY A 16 -7.30 -40.78 -49.08
N ALA A 17 -7.32 -40.02 -50.17
CA ALA A 17 -7.09 -38.56 -50.13
C ALA A 17 -8.26 -37.84 -49.42
N GLN A 18 -9.50 -38.26 -49.69
CA GLN A 18 -10.70 -37.68 -49.07
C GLN A 18 -10.70 -37.89 -47.55
N THR A 19 -10.32 -39.08 -47.10
CA THR A 19 -10.19 -39.38 -45.66
C THR A 19 -9.09 -38.56 -45.00
N GLN A 20 -7.93 -38.40 -45.64
CA GLN A 20 -6.83 -37.59 -45.08
C GLN A 20 -7.22 -36.11 -44.93
N ILE A 21 -7.88 -35.54 -45.95
CA ILE A 21 -8.39 -34.16 -45.90
C ILE A 21 -9.42 -34.00 -44.78
N SER A 22 -10.26 -35.01 -44.54
CA SER A 22 -11.22 -35.01 -43.42
C SER A 22 -10.53 -34.96 -42.06
N TRP A 23 -9.55 -35.85 -41.84
CA TRP A 23 -8.75 -35.88 -40.61
C TRP A 23 -7.96 -34.58 -40.38
N GLU A 24 -7.38 -34.00 -41.44
CA GLU A 24 -6.67 -32.73 -41.35
C GLU A 24 -7.62 -31.55 -41.04
N LYS A 25 -8.83 -31.54 -41.61
CA LYS A 25 -9.84 -30.52 -41.34
C LYS A 25 -10.32 -30.61 -39.90
N GLN A 26 -10.57 -31.82 -39.40
CA GLN A 26 -10.98 -32.05 -38.01
C GLN A 26 -9.85 -31.70 -37.02
N ARG A 27 -8.61 -32.08 -37.32
CA ARG A 27 -7.42 -31.68 -36.55
C ARG A 27 -7.25 -30.16 -36.54
N ARG A 28 -7.43 -29.49 -37.67
CA ARG A 28 -7.34 -28.02 -37.79
C ARG A 28 -8.42 -27.30 -36.96
N THR A 29 -9.64 -27.82 -36.95
CA THR A 29 -10.73 -27.28 -36.12
C THR A 29 -10.46 -27.48 -34.63
N MET A 30 -9.99 -28.67 -34.23
CA MET A 30 -9.59 -28.94 -32.84
C MET A 30 -8.43 -28.05 -32.38
N MET A 31 -7.43 -27.83 -33.24
CA MET A 31 -6.31 -26.94 -32.94
C MET A 31 -6.74 -25.48 -32.78
N ARG A 32 -7.62 -24.96 -33.65
CA ARG A 32 -8.16 -23.59 -33.49
C ARG A 32 -8.94 -23.40 -32.20
N HIS A 33 -9.82 -24.34 -31.87
CA HIS A 33 -10.55 -24.30 -30.59
C HIS A 33 -9.60 -24.37 -29.39
N LYS A 34 -8.50 -25.12 -29.50
CA LYS A 34 -7.48 -25.17 -28.46
C LYS A 34 -6.73 -23.84 -28.36
N GLU A 35 -6.29 -23.27 -29.48
CA GLU A 35 -5.61 -21.98 -29.56
C GLU A 35 -6.48 -20.84 -28.98
N GLU A 36 -7.77 -20.80 -29.29
CA GLU A 36 -8.70 -19.81 -28.72
C GLU A 36 -8.83 -19.94 -27.19
N LYS A 37 -8.89 -21.17 -26.68
CA LYS A 37 -8.92 -21.43 -25.23
C LYS A 37 -7.62 -20.98 -24.56
N GLU A 38 -6.48 -21.31 -25.15
CA GLU A 38 -5.17 -20.90 -24.63
C GLU A 38 -5.00 -19.38 -24.69
N ALA A 39 -5.45 -18.72 -25.76
CA ALA A 39 -5.40 -17.26 -25.89
C ALA A 39 -6.23 -16.56 -24.80
N LYS A 40 -7.43 -17.08 -24.49
CA LYS A 40 -8.25 -16.54 -23.39
C LYS A 40 -7.59 -16.72 -22.03
N LYS A 41 -6.99 -17.89 -21.79
CA LYS A 41 -6.26 -18.19 -20.55
C LYS A 41 -5.03 -17.29 -20.40
N GLU A 42 -4.27 -17.13 -21.48
CA GLU A 42 -3.10 -16.23 -21.56
C GLU A 42 -3.50 -14.78 -21.29
N GLY A 43 -4.58 -14.31 -21.91
CA GLY A 43 -5.10 -12.95 -21.70
C GLY A 43 -5.45 -12.68 -20.24
N PHE A 44 -6.08 -13.63 -19.55
CA PHE A 44 -6.39 -13.49 -18.13
C PHE A 44 -5.14 -13.49 -17.26
N ARG A 45 -4.17 -14.37 -17.53
CA ARG A 45 -2.88 -14.37 -16.82
C ARG A 45 -2.19 -13.01 -16.96
N LYS A 46 -2.07 -12.52 -18.19
CA LYS A 46 -1.44 -11.23 -18.48
C LYS A 46 -2.18 -10.06 -17.85
N TYR A 47 -3.50 -10.11 -17.76
CA TYR A 47 -4.29 -9.10 -17.04
C TYR A 47 -3.95 -9.07 -15.55
N LEU A 48 -3.85 -10.23 -14.89
CA LEU A 48 -3.48 -10.29 -13.48
C LEU A 48 -2.03 -9.84 -13.22
N GLU A 49 -1.12 -10.15 -14.14
CA GLU A 49 0.27 -9.68 -14.11
C GLU A 49 0.35 -8.16 -14.31
N THR A 50 -0.29 -7.64 -15.36
CA THR A 50 -0.22 -6.21 -15.73
C THR A 50 -0.95 -5.32 -14.72
N SER A 51 -2.04 -5.80 -14.11
CA SER A 51 -2.73 -5.09 -13.03
C SER A 51 -1.98 -5.11 -11.69
N GLY A 52 -0.91 -5.90 -11.58
CA GLY A 52 -0.16 -6.07 -10.34
C GLY A 52 -0.87 -6.93 -9.28
N ALA A 53 -2.02 -7.54 -9.61
CA ALA A 53 -2.76 -8.40 -8.69
C ALA A 53 -1.93 -9.60 -8.21
N VAL A 54 -1.15 -10.21 -9.11
CA VAL A 54 -0.24 -11.32 -8.76
C VAL A 54 0.83 -10.87 -7.77
N ASP A 55 1.44 -9.70 -7.99
CA ASP A 55 2.48 -9.15 -7.13
C ASP A 55 1.94 -8.79 -5.74
N ALA A 56 0.78 -8.13 -5.69
CA ALA A 56 0.11 -7.79 -4.43
C ALA A 56 -0.25 -9.05 -3.60
N LEU A 57 -0.85 -10.06 -4.24
CA LEU A 57 -1.15 -11.34 -3.59
C LEU A 57 0.12 -12.04 -3.10
N THR A 58 1.17 -12.04 -3.92
CA THR A 58 2.47 -12.65 -3.55
C THR A 58 3.05 -11.96 -2.32
N LYS A 59 3.06 -10.63 -2.27
CA LYS A 59 3.55 -9.87 -1.12
C LYS A 59 2.80 -10.19 0.16
N VAL A 60 1.46 -10.26 0.11
CA VAL A 60 0.64 -10.62 1.28
C VAL A 60 0.94 -12.04 1.76
N LEU A 61 1.09 -12.99 0.85
CA LEU A 61 1.43 -14.37 1.19
C LEU A 61 2.86 -14.50 1.76
N VAL A 62 3.82 -13.75 1.23
CA VAL A 62 5.18 -13.68 1.78
C VAL A 62 5.16 -13.08 3.18
N SER A 63 4.45 -11.97 3.39
CA SER A 63 4.29 -11.37 4.72
C SER A 63 3.62 -12.32 5.72
N LEU A 64 2.65 -13.13 5.27
CA LEU A 64 2.03 -14.16 6.11
C LEU A 64 3.03 -15.28 6.45
N TYR A 65 3.90 -15.65 5.51
CA TYR A 65 4.93 -16.66 5.73
C TYR A 65 6.01 -16.18 6.70
N GLU A 66 6.41 -14.91 6.62
CA GLU A 66 7.43 -14.29 7.48
C GLU A 66 6.94 -13.97 8.90
N GLN A 67 5.63 -14.04 9.17
CA GLN A 67 5.10 -13.82 10.50
C GLN A 67 5.60 -14.93 11.47
N ASN A 68 6.36 -14.52 12.49
CA ASN A 68 6.87 -15.42 13.52
C ASN A 68 5.74 -16.03 14.37
N ASP A 69 4.71 -15.25 14.70
CA ASP A 69 3.46 -15.73 15.29
C ASP A 69 2.40 -15.83 14.20
N LYS A 70 2.11 -17.06 13.75
CA LYS A 70 1.08 -17.29 12.74
C LYS A 70 -0.28 -16.83 13.28
N PRO A 71 -1.01 -15.98 12.53
CA PRO A 71 -2.33 -15.57 12.94
C PRO A 71 -3.24 -16.79 13.05
N SER A 72 -4.15 -16.77 14.04
CA SER A 72 -5.14 -17.84 14.26
C SER A 72 -6.00 -18.09 13.01
N SER A 73 -6.21 -17.06 12.18
CA SER A 73 -6.86 -17.14 10.88
C SER A 73 -6.01 -16.49 9.78
N ALA A 74 -5.45 -17.33 8.89
CA ALA A 74 -4.76 -16.85 7.69
C ALA A 74 -5.68 -16.06 6.76
N LEU A 75 -6.96 -16.42 6.72
CA LEU A 75 -7.95 -15.77 5.86
C LEU A 75 -8.22 -14.32 6.31
N GLU A 76 -8.38 -14.10 7.61
CA GLU A 76 -8.58 -12.75 8.16
C GLU A 76 -7.35 -11.87 7.91
N PHE A 77 -6.15 -12.42 8.08
CA PHE A 77 -4.90 -11.68 7.80
C PHE A 77 -4.83 -11.24 6.33
N ILE A 78 -5.11 -12.17 5.40
CA ILE A 78 -5.11 -11.87 3.96
C ILE A 78 -6.17 -10.82 3.65
N GLN A 79 -7.38 -10.97 4.20
CA GLN A 79 -8.45 -9.98 4.02
C GLN A 79 -8.04 -8.60 4.54
N GLN A 80 -7.42 -8.50 5.71
CA GLN A 80 -6.95 -7.22 6.25
C GLN A 80 -5.84 -6.58 5.41
N LYS A 81 -4.92 -7.37 4.84
CA LYS A 81 -3.82 -6.83 4.03
C LYS A 81 -4.22 -6.49 2.59
N LEU A 82 -5.23 -7.17 2.05
CA LEU A 82 -5.77 -6.87 0.72
C LEU A 82 -6.90 -5.83 0.77
N SER A 83 -7.59 -5.69 1.90
CA SER A 83 -8.59 -4.64 2.07
C SER A 83 -7.89 -3.29 2.12
N CYS A 84 -8.24 -2.41 1.19
CA CYS A 84 -8.02 -0.98 1.34
C CYS A 84 -8.59 -0.57 2.71
N PRO A 85 -7.93 0.30 3.51
CA PRO A 85 -8.48 0.79 4.77
C PRO A 85 -9.94 1.18 4.53
N SER A 86 -10.84 0.62 5.34
CA SER A 86 -12.27 0.80 5.09
C SER A 86 -12.58 2.30 5.11
N ILE A 87 -13.61 2.74 4.40
CA ILE A 87 -14.05 4.14 4.43
C ILE A 87 -14.25 4.61 5.89
N SER A 88 -14.67 3.70 6.78
CA SER A 88 -14.76 3.94 8.23
C SER A 88 -13.41 4.22 8.91
N ASP A 89 -12.34 3.56 8.49
CA ASP A 89 -10.99 3.83 9.01
C ASP A 89 -10.47 5.17 8.52
N TYR A 90 -10.79 5.57 7.28
CA TYR A 90 -10.48 6.90 6.77
C TYR A 90 -11.25 8.00 7.53
N GLU A 91 -12.54 7.80 7.79
CA GLU A 91 -13.37 8.72 8.59
C GLU A 91 -12.84 8.86 10.03
N LYS A 92 -12.46 7.76 10.67
CA LYS A 92 -11.84 7.78 12.01
C LYS A 92 -10.51 8.52 12.00
N LEU A 93 -9.67 8.28 11.00
CA LEU A 93 -8.38 8.94 10.86
C LEU A 93 -8.56 10.45 10.63
N GLN A 94 -9.56 10.84 9.85
CA GLN A 94 -9.90 12.25 9.62
C GLN A 94 -10.38 12.93 10.91
N ALA A 95 -11.21 12.27 11.72
CA ALA A 95 -11.66 12.79 13.02
C ALA A 95 -10.48 12.96 14.00
N GLN A 96 -9.54 12.01 14.04
CA GLN A 96 -8.35 12.14 14.87
C GLN A 96 -7.45 13.30 14.44
N LEU A 97 -7.32 13.54 13.13
CA LEU A 97 -6.59 14.70 12.60
C LEU A 97 -7.24 16.03 13.00
N SER A 98 -8.57 16.13 12.90
CA SER A 98 -9.28 17.35 13.32
C SER A 98 -9.15 17.60 14.82
N ASP A 99 -9.30 16.56 15.65
CA ASP A 99 -9.18 16.68 17.10
C ASP A 99 -7.75 17.10 17.50
N LEU A 100 -6.74 16.54 16.83
CA LEU A 100 -5.36 16.90 17.09
C LEU A 100 -5.04 18.34 16.66
N GLN A 101 -5.59 18.78 15.54
CA GLN A 101 -5.44 20.16 15.07
C GLN A 101 -6.10 21.17 16.02
N ILE A 102 -7.28 20.85 16.57
CA ILE A 102 -7.94 21.68 17.59
C ILE A 102 -7.04 21.81 18.81
N LYS A 103 -6.57 20.69 19.36
CA LYS A 103 -5.67 20.68 20.54
C LYS A 103 -4.37 21.45 20.28
N TYR A 104 -3.79 21.32 19.10
CA TYR A 104 -2.59 22.06 18.72
C TYR A 104 -2.84 23.57 18.73
N ASN A 105 -3.95 24.03 18.14
CA ASN A 105 -4.30 25.44 18.12
C ASN A 105 -4.61 26.00 19.51
N GLU A 106 -5.32 25.24 20.35
CA GLU A 106 -5.58 25.62 21.74
C GLU A 106 -4.28 25.76 22.55
N LEU A 107 -3.39 24.78 22.41
CA LEU A 107 -2.10 24.80 23.07
C LEU A 107 -1.24 25.97 22.58
N LEU A 108 -1.24 26.25 21.27
CA LEU A 108 -0.52 27.36 20.68
C LEU A 108 -1.07 28.70 21.17
N ALA A 109 -2.40 28.85 21.28
CA ALA A 109 -3.03 30.02 21.85
C ALA A 109 -2.67 30.22 23.33
N ALA A 110 -2.67 29.14 24.13
CA ALA A 110 -2.25 29.17 25.52
C ALA A 110 -0.79 29.59 25.65
N HIS A 111 0.11 29.01 24.85
CA HIS A 111 1.52 29.38 24.82
C HIS A 111 1.72 30.86 24.48
N HIS A 112 1.05 31.36 23.44
CA HIS A 112 1.11 32.79 23.07
C HIS A 112 0.63 33.71 24.19
N LYS A 113 -0.42 33.32 24.91
CA LYS A 113 -0.93 34.08 26.05
C LYS A 113 0.10 34.12 27.18
N THR A 114 0.65 32.97 27.56
CA THR A 114 1.67 32.90 28.62
C THR A 114 2.93 33.67 28.26
N CYS A 115 3.40 33.62 27.00
CA CYS A 115 4.54 34.42 26.56
C CYS A 115 4.28 35.92 26.69
N ARG A 116 3.08 36.37 26.30
CA ARG A 116 2.69 37.78 26.44
C ARG A 116 2.69 38.22 27.91
N GLU A 117 2.05 37.45 28.78
CA GLU A 117 2.00 37.73 30.22
C GLU A 117 3.42 37.78 30.83
N PHE A 118 4.32 36.87 30.40
CA PHE A 118 5.71 36.87 30.84
C PHE A 118 6.48 38.10 30.38
N GLU A 119 6.30 38.53 29.13
CA GLU A 119 6.91 39.76 28.60
C GLU A 119 6.41 41.02 29.31
N GLU A 120 5.10 41.09 29.61
CA GLU A 120 4.49 42.18 30.37
C GLU A 120 5.08 42.25 31.78
N MET A 121 5.16 41.12 32.51
CA MET A 121 5.78 41.07 33.84
C MET A 121 7.27 41.44 33.80
N LYS A 122 8.00 40.99 32.78
CA LYS A 122 9.43 41.31 32.61
C LYS A 122 9.64 42.81 32.33
N SER A 123 8.77 43.43 31.55
CA SER A 123 8.79 44.88 31.28
C SER A 123 8.54 45.70 32.55
N SER A 124 7.52 45.32 33.34
CA SER A 124 7.23 45.97 34.63
C SER A 124 8.34 45.77 35.66
N HIS A 125 9.03 44.63 35.64
CA HIS A 125 10.19 44.38 36.50
C HIS A 125 11.42 45.20 36.07
N ALA A 126 11.68 45.36 34.77
CA ALA A 126 12.79 46.16 34.25
C ALA A 126 12.68 47.65 34.63
N LEU A 127 11.45 48.19 34.71
CA LEU A 127 11.17 49.55 35.20
C LEU A 127 11.34 49.69 36.73
N SER A 128 11.07 48.64 37.50
CA SER A 128 11.22 48.66 38.97
C SER A 128 12.67 48.49 39.43
N THR A 129 13.52 47.76 38.70
CA THR A 129 14.95 47.57 39.06
C THR A 129 15.90 48.67 38.59
N ALA A 130 15.43 49.65 37.82
CA ALA A 130 16.24 50.82 37.41
C ALA A 130 16.17 51.99 38.41
N SER A 131 15.30 51.93 39.43
CA SER A 131 15.12 52.97 40.45
C SER A 131 15.48 52.48 41.85
N THR A 132 16.71 52.01 42.06
CA THR A 132 17.37 52.08 43.37
C THR A 132 18.87 52.30 43.18
N LYS A 133 19.22 53.52 42.79
CA LYS A 133 20.54 54.10 43.05
C LYS A 133 20.32 55.52 43.55
N GLU A 134 19.82 55.63 44.78
CA GLU A 134 19.90 56.88 45.54
C GLU A 134 21.21 56.88 46.33
N LYS A 135 21.97 57.96 46.11
CA LYS A 135 23.16 58.36 46.86
C LYS A 135 22.73 59.50 47.78
N THR A 136 22.81 59.30 49.09
CA THR A 136 22.73 60.32 50.16
C THR A 136 23.63 59.79 51.29
N ASP A 137 24.95 60.00 51.21
CA ASP A 137 25.74 61.14 51.70
C ASP A 137 25.79 61.27 53.25
N CYS A 138 27.02 61.15 53.78
CA CYS A 138 27.70 61.63 55.00
C CYS A 138 26.85 62.29 56.13
N GLU A 139 27.08 62.22 57.44
CA GLU A 139 28.24 61.95 58.31
C GLU A 139 27.75 62.00 59.77
N SER A 140 28.39 61.27 60.72
CA SER A 140 28.84 61.76 62.05
C SER A 140 28.94 60.69 63.15
N PRO A 141 29.81 60.90 64.17
CA PRO A 141 30.61 59.86 64.82
C PRO A 141 29.99 59.30 66.10
N ASN A 142 30.44 58.11 66.49
CA ASN A 142 30.09 57.50 67.78
C ASN A 142 31.30 57.59 68.73
N ASP A 143 31.19 58.46 69.73
CA ASP A 143 32.10 58.53 70.88
C ASP A 143 31.94 57.28 71.75
N GLY A 144 33.05 56.65 72.16
CA GLY A 144 33.00 55.51 73.05
C GLY A 144 34.36 54.89 73.38
N LEU A 145 35.02 55.51 74.37
CA LEU A 145 36.22 55.11 75.14
C LEU A 145 37.62 55.39 74.55
#